data_AF-A0A661WDL4-F1
#
_entry.id   AF-A0A661WDL4-F1
#
_cell.length_a   1.000
_cell.length_b   1.000
_cell.length_c   1.000
_cell.angle_alpha   90.00
_cell.angle_beta   90.00
_cell.angle_gamma   90.00
#
_symmetry.space_group_name_H-M   'P 1'
#
loop_
_entity.id
_entity.type
_entity.pdbx_description
1 polymer ?
#
loop_
_entity_poly.entity_id
_entity_poly.type
_entity_poly.pdbx_seq_one_letter_code
_entity_poly.pdbx_strand_id
1 'polypeptide(L)'
;AAKQWDLGYYSELTFLDSTFENFTYIPTLTEADSTWNGHEMWIEEMLEKNVLKDEAGIDIDPGKTHFFLSGNPKMVEKVSGWLLNKDYSKHSRKQPGALHVEEFWS
;
A
#
# COMPACT_ATOMS: atom_id res chain seq x y z
N ALA A 1 13.24 -7.22 8.60
CA ALA A 1 12.42 -8.06 7.70
C ALA A 1 11.08 -8.28 8.37
N ALA A 2 10.01 -8.39 7.58
CA ALA A 2 8.64 -8.55 8.04
C ALA A 2 8.19 -9.98 7.80
N LYS A 3 7.73 -10.64 8.87
CA LYS A 3 7.28 -12.04 8.92
C LYS A 3 5.78 -12.11 9.14
N GLN A 4 5.19 -13.30 8.97
CA GLN A 4 3.74 -13.46 9.07
C GLN A 4 3.17 -13.04 10.44
N TRP A 5 3.87 -13.33 11.54
CA TRP A 5 3.42 -12.93 12.89
C TRP A 5 3.57 -11.42 13.17
N ASP A 6 4.27 -10.67 12.32
CA ASP A 6 4.33 -9.20 12.43
C ASP A 6 3.05 -8.54 11.87
N LEU A 7 2.20 -9.29 11.15
CA LEU A 7 0.89 -8.83 10.68
C LEU A 7 -0.12 -8.84 11.84
N GLY A 8 -0.04 -7.82 12.70
CA GLY A 8 -0.80 -7.76 13.97
C GLY A 8 -2.33 -7.78 13.86
N TYR A 9 -2.91 -7.57 12.67
CA TYR A 9 -4.35 -7.59 12.41
C TYR A 9 -4.73 -8.54 11.27
N TYR A 10 -3.89 -9.54 10.98
CA TYR A 10 -4.04 -10.39 9.80
C TYR A 10 -5.41 -11.07 9.73
N SER A 11 -5.88 -11.66 10.83
CA SER A 11 -7.18 -12.34 10.90
C SER A 11 -8.35 -11.39 10.64
N GLU A 12 -8.32 -10.22 11.27
CA GLU A 12 -9.37 -9.21 11.19
C GLU A 12 -9.47 -8.62 9.78
N LEU A 13 -8.33 -8.26 9.18
CA LEU A 13 -8.30 -7.68 7.83
C LEU A 13 -8.67 -8.72 6.76
N THR A 14 -8.24 -9.97 6.93
CA THR A 14 -8.66 -11.08 6.04
C THR A 14 -10.16 -11.35 6.17
N PHE A 15 -10.71 -11.25 7.39
CA PHE A 15 -12.15 -11.38 7.59
C PHE A 15 -12.92 -10.26 6.87
N LEU A 16 -12.47 -9.01 6.99
CA LEU A 16 -13.09 -7.87 6.28
C LEU A 16 -13.07 -8.06 4.77
N ASP A 17 -11.93 -8.49 4.21
CA ASP A 17 -11.76 -8.79 2.78
C ASP A 17 -12.74 -9.87 2.29
N SER A 18 -12.90 -10.95 3.05
CA SER A 18 -13.86 -12.01 2.72
C SER A 18 -15.34 -11.60 2.88
N THR A 19 -15.62 -10.53 3.62
CA THR A 19 -16.98 -10.14 4.01
C THR A 19 -17.53 -9.02 3.14
N PHE A 20 -16.68 -8.09 2.70
CA PHE A 20 -17.11 -6.86 2.03
C PHE A 20 -16.49 -6.75 0.63
N GLU A 21 -17.33 -6.77 -0.41
CA GLU A 21 -16.90 -6.66 -1.81
C GLU A 21 -16.13 -5.36 -2.14
N ASN A 22 -16.30 -4.32 -1.31
CA ASN A 22 -15.67 -3.01 -1.48
C ASN A 22 -14.42 -2.82 -0.62
N PHE A 23 -13.86 -3.88 -0.05
CA PHE A 23 -12.63 -3.86 0.71
C PHE A 23 -11.69 -4.95 0.20
N THR A 24 -10.44 -4.58 -0.12
CA THR A 24 -9.42 -5.52 -0.57
C THR A 24 -8.19 -5.43 0.33
N TYR A 25 -7.78 -6.55 0.92
CA TYR A 25 -6.58 -6.64 1.76
C TYR A 25 -5.47 -7.41 1.07
N ILE A 26 -4.39 -6.71 0.72
CA ILE A 26 -3.22 -7.30 0.05
C ILE A 26 -1.98 -7.16 0.96
N PRO A 27 -1.72 -8.16 1.81
CA PRO A 27 -0.51 -8.18 2.63
C PRO A 27 0.72 -8.61 1.83
N THR A 28 1.89 -8.10 2.23
CA THR A 28 3.19 -8.56 1.74
C THR A 28 4.16 -8.75 2.89
N LEU A 29 5.07 -9.70 2.73
CA LEU A 29 6.17 -9.98 3.66
C LEU A 29 7.52 -9.71 2.99
N THR A 30 8.58 -9.55 3.77
CA THR A 30 9.96 -9.50 3.25
C THR A 30 10.82 -10.67 3.73
N GLU A 31 10.26 -11.50 4.60
CA GLU A 31 10.80 -12.79 5.01
C GLU A 31 9.62 -13.70 5.35
N ALA A 32 9.15 -14.45 4.35
CA ALA A 32 8.02 -15.35 4.49
C ALA A 32 8.47 -16.75 4.91
N ASP A 33 7.59 -17.48 5.60
CA ASP A 33 7.79 -18.91 5.85
C ASP A 33 7.08 -19.75 4.76
N SER A 34 7.30 -21.08 4.79
CA SER A 34 6.77 -21.99 3.79
C SER A 34 5.23 -22.11 3.76
N THR A 35 4.53 -21.56 4.75
CA THR A 35 3.07 -21.57 4.84
C THR A 35 2.44 -20.32 4.23
N TRP A 36 3.24 -19.30 3.91
CA TRP A 36 2.80 -18.08 3.28
C TRP A 36 2.50 -18.31 1.79
N ASN A 37 1.30 -17.93 1.35
CA ASN A 37 0.87 -18.01 -0.05
C ASN A 37 0.61 -16.63 -0.68
N GLY A 38 0.96 -15.55 0.03
CA GLY A 38 0.82 -14.17 -0.46
C GLY A 38 2.12 -13.63 -1.07
N HIS A 39 2.21 -12.30 -1.19
CA HIS A 39 3.41 -11.65 -1.73
C HIS A 39 4.59 -11.68 -0.77
N GLU A 40 5.79 -11.90 -1.30
CA GLU A 40 7.06 -11.76 -0.58
C GLU A 40 7.95 -10.75 -1.32
N MET A 41 7.62 -9.46 -1.17
CA MET A 41 8.34 -8.35 -1.80
C MET A 41 8.04 -7.01 -1.13
N TRP A 42 8.82 -5.98 -1.47
CA TRP A 42 8.57 -4.63 -1.01
C TRP A 42 7.38 -3.97 -1.72
N ILE A 43 6.76 -2.98 -1.08
CA ILE A 43 5.57 -2.27 -1.62
C ILE A 43 5.85 -1.63 -2.98
N GLU A 44 7.06 -1.08 -3.17
CA GLU A 44 7.48 -0.48 -4.42
C GLU A 44 7.45 -1.50 -5.58
N GLU A 45 7.89 -2.73 -5.31
CA GLU A 45 7.86 -3.82 -6.30
C GLU A 45 6.43 -4.26 -6.62
N MET A 46 5.54 -4.26 -5.63
CA MET A 46 4.11 -4.53 -5.86
C MET A 46 3.49 -3.51 -6.81
N LEU A 47 3.83 -2.23 -6.65
CA LEU A 47 3.35 -1.14 -7.51
C LEU A 47 3.92 -1.28 -8.93
N GLU A 48 5.20 -1.60 -9.06
CA GLU A 48 5.84 -1.84 -10.38
C GLU A 48 5.24 -3.04 -11.11
N LYS A 49 4.80 -4.07 -10.39
CA LYS A 49 4.15 -5.27 -10.93
C LYS A 49 2.64 -5.13 -11.13
N ASN A 50 2.07 -3.93 -10.96
CA ASN A 50 0.64 -3.66 -11.13
C ASN A 50 -0.29 -4.48 -10.21
N VAL A 51 0.16 -4.90 -9.03
CA VAL A 51 -0.64 -5.71 -8.10
C VAL A 51 -2.00 -5.06 -7.78
N LEU A 52 -2.05 -3.73 -7.61
CA LEU A 52 -3.31 -3.02 -7.35
C LEU A 52 -4.32 -3.15 -8.50
N LYS A 53 -3.85 -3.23 -9.75
CA LYS A 53 -4.73 -3.43 -10.90
C LYS A 53 -5.19 -4.87 -10.99
N ASP A 54 -4.25 -5.80 -10.84
CA ASP A 54 -4.48 -7.23 -11.09
C ASP A 54 -5.35 -7.87 -9.99
N GLU A 55 -5.19 -7.45 -8.74
CA GLU A 55 -5.90 -8.05 -7.59
C GLU A 55 -7.08 -7.22 -7.09
N ALA A 56 -7.02 -5.88 -7.20
CA ALA A 56 -8.08 -4.99 -6.73
C ALA A 56 -8.81 -4.23 -7.85
N GLY A 57 -8.41 -4.39 -9.11
CA GLY A 57 -9.02 -3.68 -10.24
C GLY A 57 -8.75 -2.17 -10.25
N ILE A 58 -7.84 -1.66 -9.41
CA ILE A 58 -7.60 -0.23 -9.18
C ILE A 58 -6.60 0.30 -10.22
N ASP A 59 -7.05 1.28 -11.01
CA ASP A 59 -6.16 2.08 -11.86
C ASP A 59 -5.55 3.23 -11.06
N ILE A 60 -4.23 3.38 -11.16
CA ILE A 60 -3.47 4.44 -10.49
C ILE A 60 -3.61 5.74 -11.30
N ASP A 61 -4.61 6.52 -10.92
CA ASP A 61 -5.02 7.77 -11.53
C ASP A 61 -5.40 8.78 -10.43
N PRO A 62 -4.74 9.96 -10.34
CA PRO A 62 -4.99 10.95 -9.30
C PRO A 62 -6.38 11.62 -9.40
N GLY A 63 -7.09 11.46 -10.52
CA GLY A 63 -8.48 11.87 -10.67
C GLY A 63 -9.50 10.86 -10.14
N LYS A 64 -9.06 9.63 -9.81
CA LYS A 64 -9.94 8.52 -9.38
C LYS A 64 -9.59 7.96 -8.01
N THR A 65 -8.34 8.11 -7.57
CA THR A 65 -7.83 7.43 -6.38
C THR A 65 -7.06 8.39 -5.50
N HIS A 66 -7.13 8.11 -4.20
CA HIS A 66 -6.29 8.75 -3.20
C HIS A 66 -5.37 7.70 -2.57
N PHE A 67 -4.11 8.07 -2.37
CA PHE A 67 -3.14 7.25 -1.65
C PHE A 67 -2.93 7.81 -0.25
N PHE A 68 -2.93 6.94 0.75
CA PHE A 68 -2.58 7.26 2.12
C PHE A 68 -1.35 6.42 2.48
N LEU A 69 -0.22 7.06 2.77
CA LEU A 69 1.04 6.40 3.07
C LEU A 69 1.46 6.69 4.51
N SER A 70 1.75 5.63 5.25
CA SER A 70 2.29 5.69 6.62
C SER A 70 3.21 4.51 6.88
N GLY A 71 4.27 4.74 7.66
CA GLY A 71 5.21 3.69 8.07
C GLY A 71 6.66 4.14 7.99
N ASN A 72 7.54 3.22 7.58
CA ASN A 72 8.98 3.49 7.48
C ASN A 72 9.26 4.67 6.52
N PRO A 73 9.97 5.73 6.94
CA PRO A 73 10.24 6.91 6.12
C PRO A 73 10.89 6.58 4.77
N LYS A 74 11.74 5.53 4.70
CA LYS A 74 12.35 5.11 3.43
C LYS A 74 11.32 4.57 2.44
N MET A 75 10.33 3.81 2.92
CA MET A 75 9.24 3.31 2.08
C MET A 75 8.36 4.48 1.65
N VAL A 76 8.01 5.36 2.59
CA VAL A 76 7.20 6.55 2.32
C VAL A 76 7.85 7.45 1.26
N GLU A 77 9.15 7.71 1.36
CA GLU A 77 9.92 8.51 0.39
C GLU A 77 9.87 7.88 -1.00
N LYS A 78 10.18 6.58 -1.10
CA LYS A 78 10.21 5.86 -2.38
C LYS A 78 8.85 5.78 -3.05
N VAL A 79 7.82 5.36 -2.32
CA VAL A 79 6.45 5.23 -2.85
C VAL A 79 5.90 6.61 -3.21
N SER A 80 6.18 7.65 -2.42
CA SER A 80 5.83 9.03 -2.77
C SER A 80 6.49 9.43 -4.09
N GLY A 81 7.80 9.21 -4.25
CA GLY A 81 8.52 9.51 -5.48
C GLY A 81 7.93 8.79 -6.70
N TRP A 82 7.57 7.51 -6.54
CA TRP A 82 6.90 6.74 -7.58
C TRP A 82 5.54 7.34 -7.97
N LEU A 83 4.71 7.72 -7.00
CA LEU A 83 3.39 8.34 -7.24
C LEU A 83 3.50 9.74 -7.85
N LEU A 84 4.50 10.53 -7.47
CA LEU A 84 4.75 11.85 -8.08
C LEU A 84 5.04 11.72 -9.59
N ASN A 85 5.72 10.64 -10.01
CA ASN A 85 5.94 10.33 -11.43
C ASN A 85 4.66 9.85 -12.17
N LYS A 86 3.56 9.65 -11.43
CA LYS A 86 2.22 9.30 -11.95
C LYS A 86 1.23 10.48 -11.79
N ASP A 87 1.76 11.70 -11.75
CA ASP A 87 1.00 12.95 -11.65
C ASP A 87 0.22 13.14 -10.33
N TYR A 88 0.52 12.36 -9.29
CA TYR A 88 -0.01 12.65 -7.96
C TYR A 88 0.65 13.89 -7.38
N SER A 89 -0.10 14.64 -6.59
CA SER A 89 0.40 15.75 -5.78
C SER A 89 0.13 15.49 -4.31
N LYS A 90 1.10 15.86 -3.45
CA LYS A 90 0.92 15.78 -1.99
C LYS A 90 -0.21 16.71 -1.56
N HIS A 91 -1.13 16.18 -0.76
CA HIS A 91 -2.20 16.94 -0.17
C HIS A 91 -1.67 17.86 0.94
N SER A 92 -2.16 19.10 0.98
CA SER A 92 -1.99 20.01 2.10
C SER A 92 -3.24 20.86 2.28
N ARG A 93 -3.36 21.50 3.45
CA ARG A 93 -4.47 22.43 3.72
C ARG A 93 -4.61 23.55 2.69
N LYS A 94 -3.51 23.97 2.05
CA LYS A 94 -3.48 25.06 1.06
C LYS A 94 -3.62 24.55 -0.38
N GLN A 95 -3.21 23.32 -0.63
CA GLN A 95 -3.17 22.72 -1.96
C GLN A 95 -3.72 21.30 -1.88
N PRO A 96 -4.98 21.09 -2.29
CA PRO A 96 -5.55 19.76 -2.39
C PRO A 96 -4.74 18.89 -3.36
N GLY A 97 -4.41 17.69 -2.90
CA GLY A 97 -3.78 16.65 -3.70
C GLY A 97 -4.35 15.28 -3.35
N ALA A 98 -3.96 14.28 -4.15
CA ALA A 98 -4.42 12.90 -4.04
C ALA A 98 -3.48 12.01 -3.20
N LEU A 99 -2.29 12.49 -2.84
CA LEU A 99 -1.31 11.77 -2.02
C LEU A 99 -1.27 12.34 -0.60
N HIS A 100 -1.69 11.55 0.38
CA HIS A 100 -1.67 11.88 1.81
C HIS A 100 -0.53 11.10 2.47
N VAL A 101 0.35 11.80 3.20
CA VAL A 101 1.55 11.19 3.78
C VAL A 101 1.66 11.54 5.25
N GLU A 102 1.88 10.53 6.07
CA GLU A 102 2.21 10.64 7.50
C GLU A 102 3.52 9.90 7.76
N GLU A 103 4.54 10.60 8.26
CA GLU A 103 5.84 10.01 8.57
C GLU A 103 5.87 9.56 10.03
N PHE A 104 6.24 8.30 10.31
CA PHE A 104 6.20 7.72 11.66
C PHE A 104 7.24 8.35 12.62
N TRP A 105 8.28 8.98 12.08
CA TRP A 105 9.22 9.85 12.80
C TRP A 105 9.85 10.86 11.83
N SER A 106 10.17 12.05 12.35
CA SER A 106 10.91 13.12 11.68
C SER A 106 12.27 13.34 12.32
#